data_AF-B7Q888-F1
#
_entry.id   AF-B7Q888-F1
#
_cell.length_a   1.000
_cell.length_b   1.000
_cell.length_c   1.000
_cell.angle_alpha   90.00
_cell.angle_beta   90.00
_cell.angle_gamma   90.00
#
_symmetry.space_group_name_H-M   'P 1'
#
loop_
_entity.id
_entity.type
_entity.pdbx_description
1 polymer ?
#
loop_
_entity_poly.entity_id
_entity_poly.type
_entity_poly.pdbx_seq_one_letter_code
_entity_poly.pdbx_strand_id
1 'polypeptide(L)'
;MTTAEWAKHFETCKTFLGRLSPSYLVKFVESTAFHESAIECVSRRIRLDVVRQCLKMAKQSQSSDPDEKQQWSDAAQTLQRYLTHLQRVDDGVFGEAAMDLEDPVVQQYATEFELSRGMPDKLEAMLLRCAMSEHQPGLLPSLLSCCPPNTVDKQPTDIYSDAILLASEQLREPTKKLHPVFETVTPEDVLERILRQVLDEGEEVFVADMALDLLRPFCLDTNVAIQVRLKVLEILEKSVALSAEDENLLCLLRVQTLVWSEWPDYEVHESLELDDVTMQTMFDELVERCTKESSCIVLGKLLQCGTPLESTRQTDPAKNPWCRLLCKLFEVGGNPRDTLDAAGSLFLSAIANCNLSVKCCRHVLEGFKRKGSVLHLLRAAFSTIHQEVHKDAISFLRGLSDVSESDYDESLLERILVLHLLPEMTSTPLYEPLVAHLMANRDSAVEHFDVDLAIQSLLDADKTAEAGTLLLQCRRVHPALSTFSAALKAARQWVGRTDS
;
A
#
# COMPACT_ATOMS: atom_id res chain seq x y z
N MET A 1 -5.51 -30.49 -38.61
CA MET A 1 -5.97 -30.69 -40.00
C MET A 1 -4.79 -30.49 -40.93
N THR A 2 -4.54 -31.42 -41.87
CA THR A 2 -3.45 -31.26 -42.85
C THR A 2 -3.81 -30.22 -43.91
N THR A 3 -2.81 -29.62 -44.57
CA THR A 3 -3.03 -28.66 -45.68
C THR A 3 -3.83 -29.27 -46.83
N ALA A 4 -3.64 -30.56 -47.11
CA ALA A 4 -4.35 -31.28 -48.17
C ALA A 4 -5.83 -31.52 -47.84
N GLU A 5 -6.15 -31.92 -46.60
CA GLU A 5 -7.53 -32.08 -46.13
C GLU A 5 -8.28 -30.75 -46.15
N TRP A 6 -7.63 -29.69 -45.65
CA TRP A 6 -8.21 -28.35 -45.70
C TRP A 6 -8.48 -27.90 -47.14
N ALA A 7 -7.53 -28.06 -48.06
CA ALA A 7 -7.70 -27.64 -49.44
C ALA A 7 -8.91 -28.33 -50.09
N LYS A 8 -9.14 -29.62 -49.80
CA LYS A 8 -10.33 -30.35 -50.26
C LYS A 8 -11.63 -29.77 -49.69
N HIS A 9 -11.65 -29.46 -48.38
CA HIS A 9 -12.82 -28.83 -47.75
C HIS A 9 -13.07 -27.42 -48.29
N PHE A 10 -12.01 -26.63 -48.47
CA PHE A 10 -12.10 -25.28 -49.03
C PHE A 10 -12.61 -25.28 -50.46
N GLU A 11 -12.10 -26.16 -51.33
CA GLU A 11 -12.62 -26.28 -52.72
C GLU A 11 -14.11 -26.67 -52.75
N THR A 12 -14.57 -27.47 -51.78
CA THR A 12 -16.01 -27.78 -51.63
C THR A 12 -16.81 -26.54 -51.23
N CYS A 13 -16.27 -25.68 -50.36
CA CYS A 13 -16.91 -24.43 -49.94
C CYS A 13 -16.85 -23.33 -51.00
N LYS A 14 -15.80 -23.31 -51.84
CA LYS A 14 -15.51 -22.27 -52.83
C LYS A 14 -16.64 -22.06 -53.83
N THR A 15 -17.39 -23.10 -54.16
CA THR A 15 -18.59 -23.01 -55.03
C THR A 15 -19.70 -22.16 -54.42
N PHE A 16 -19.75 -22.07 -53.09
CA PHE A 16 -20.69 -21.23 -52.34
C PHE A 16 -20.11 -19.83 -52.09
N LEU A 17 -18.79 -19.72 -51.90
CA LEU A 17 -18.13 -18.42 -51.68
C LEU A 17 -18.34 -17.44 -52.84
N GLY A 18 -18.37 -17.94 -54.09
CA GLY A 18 -18.63 -17.10 -55.26
C GLY A 18 -20.05 -16.50 -55.34
N ARG A 19 -20.95 -16.92 -54.44
CA ARG A 19 -22.34 -16.40 -54.34
C ARG A 19 -22.53 -15.44 -53.16
N LEU A 20 -21.50 -15.22 -52.35
CA LEU A 20 -21.58 -14.34 -51.20
C LEU A 20 -21.54 -12.88 -51.64
N SER A 21 -22.25 -12.02 -50.90
CA SER A 21 -22.06 -10.58 -51.00
C SER A 21 -20.67 -10.18 -50.47
N PRO A 22 -20.18 -8.96 -50.79
CA PRO A 22 -18.91 -8.46 -50.28
C PRO A 22 -18.79 -8.56 -48.76
N SER A 23 -19.86 -8.18 -48.03
CA SER A 23 -19.90 -8.21 -46.57
C SER A 23 -19.87 -9.63 -45.99
N TYR A 24 -20.56 -10.59 -46.61
CA TYR A 24 -20.51 -11.98 -46.17
C TYR A 24 -19.18 -12.66 -46.49
N LEU A 25 -18.49 -12.26 -47.57
CA LEU A 25 -17.16 -12.76 -47.86
C LEU A 25 -16.15 -12.30 -46.79
N VAL A 26 -16.23 -11.04 -46.35
CA VAL A 26 -15.41 -10.54 -45.24
C VAL A 26 -15.72 -11.31 -43.95
N LYS A 27 -17.00 -11.47 -43.58
CA LYS A 27 -17.42 -12.24 -42.40
C LYS A 27 -16.96 -13.69 -42.41
N PHE A 28 -16.96 -14.32 -43.59
CA PHE A 28 -16.44 -15.67 -43.76
C PHE A 28 -14.94 -15.72 -43.40
N VAL A 29 -14.14 -14.76 -43.88
CA VAL A 29 -12.72 -14.67 -43.53
C VAL A 29 -12.52 -14.40 -42.05
N GLU A 30 -13.28 -13.48 -41.45
CA GLU A 30 -13.22 -13.21 -40.00
C GLU A 30 -13.45 -14.50 -39.20
N SER A 31 -14.46 -15.29 -39.57
CA SER A 31 -14.85 -16.51 -38.84
C SER A 31 -13.87 -17.67 -39.05
N THR A 32 -13.16 -17.71 -40.18
CA THR A 32 -12.30 -18.84 -40.57
C THR A 32 -10.80 -18.59 -40.38
N ALA A 33 -10.39 -17.33 -40.26
CA ALA A 33 -8.98 -16.95 -40.09
C ALA A 33 -8.69 -16.20 -38.78
N PHE A 34 -9.70 -15.54 -38.17
CA PHE A 34 -9.53 -14.63 -37.03
C PHE A 34 -10.55 -14.87 -35.91
N HIS A 35 -10.95 -16.12 -35.72
CA HIS A 35 -11.75 -16.58 -34.59
C HIS A 35 -10.90 -17.47 -33.69
N GLU A 36 -11.17 -17.51 -32.39
CA GLU A 36 -10.42 -18.33 -31.42
C GLU A 36 -10.35 -19.80 -31.85
N SER A 37 -11.51 -20.40 -32.17
CA SER A 37 -11.58 -21.78 -32.70
C SER A 37 -10.77 -21.99 -33.99
N ALA A 38 -10.59 -20.95 -34.80
CA ALA A 38 -9.79 -21.05 -36.02
C ALA A 38 -8.28 -21.11 -35.71
N ILE A 39 -7.82 -20.38 -34.69
CA ILE A 39 -6.43 -20.45 -34.21
C ILE A 39 -6.12 -21.87 -33.69
N GLU A 40 -7.06 -22.48 -32.97
CA GLU A 40 -6.91 -23.84 -32.41
C GLU A 40 -6.94 -24.93 -33.48
N CYS A 41 -7.85 -24.83 -34.46
CA CYS A 41 -8.09 -25.90 -35.42
C CYS A 41 -7.25 -25.82 -36.70
N VAL A 42 -6.78 -24.61 -37.04
CA VAL A 42 -6.23 -24.31 -38.36
C VAL A 42 -4.89 -23.58 -38.26
N SER A 43 -3.86 -24.16 -38.88
CA SER A 43 -2.53 -23.56 -38.88
C SER A 43 -2.52 -22.19 -39.57
N ARG A 44 -1.61 -21.30 -39.12
CA ARG A 44 -1.47 -19.94 -39.65
C ARG A 44 -1.31 -19.89 -41.17
N ARG A 45 -0.50 -20.81 -41.73
CA ARG A 45 -0.32 -20.97 -43.19
C ARG A 45 -1.63 -21.20 -43.93
N ILE A 46 -2.50 -22.05 -43.41
CA ILE A 46 -3.79 -22.34 -44.01
C ILE A 46 -4.70 -21.10 -43.92
N ARG A 47 -4.72 -20.42 -42.77
CA ARG A 47 -5.51 -19.20 -42.58
C ARG A 47 -5.07 -18.09 -43.54
N LEU A 48 -3.76 -17.93 -43.77
CA LEU A 48 -3.23 -17.03 -44.81
C LEU A 48 -3.75 -17.36 -46.21
N ASP A 49 -3.79 -18.63 -46.58
CA ASP A 49 -4.30 -19.05 -47.88
C ASP A 49 -5.80 -18.78 -48.03
N VAL A 50 -6.60 -18.94 -46.97
CA VAL A 50 -8.02 -18.53 -46.96
C VAL A 50 -8.15 -17.04 -47.33
N VAL A 51 -7.40 -16.17 -46.63
CA VAL A 51 -7.48 -14.71 -46.85
C VAL A 51 -7.04 -14.36 -48.27
N ARG A 52 -5.93 -14.95 -48.76
CA ARG A 52 -5.43 -14.73 -50.13
C ARG A 52 -6.47 -15.10 -51.20
N GLN A 53 -7.13 -16.25 -51.03
CA GLN A 53 -8.12 -16.71 -51.99
C GLN A 53 -9.36 -15.82 -52.00
N CYS A 54 -9.88 -15.46 -50.82
CA CYS A 54 -11.03 -14.56 -50.72
C CYS A 54 -10.72 -13.14 -51.25
N LEU A 55 -9.52 -12.63 -50.98
CA LEU A 55 -9.04 -11.36 -51.54
C LEU A 55 -8.99 -11.40 -53.07
N LYS A 56 -8.50 -12.50 -53.64
CA LYS A 56 -8.49 -12.70 -55.09
C LYS A 56 -9.91 -12.69 -55.67
N MET A 57 -10.85 -13.35 -55.00
CA MET A 57 -12.26 -13.34 -55.40
C MET A 57 -12.83 -11.92 -55.37
N ALA A 58 -12.61 -11.17 -54.30
CA ALA A 58 -13.09 -9.78 -54.18
C ALA A 58 -12.53 -8.87 -55.28
N LYS A 59 -11.24 -9.00 -55.63
CA LYS A 59 -10.62 -8.24 -56.73
C LYS A 59 -11.12 -8.64 -58.13
N GLN A 60 -11.63 -9.87 -58.28
CA GLN A 60 -12.10 -10.40 -59.56
C GLN A 60 -13.61 -10.23 -59.77
N SER A 61 -14.35 -9.84 -58.73
CA SER A 61 -15.80 -9.57 -58.83
C SER A 61 -16.08 -8.44 -59.81
N GLN A 62 -16.83 -8.74 -60.86
CA GLN A 62 -17.29 -7.76 -61.85
C GLN A 62 -18.80 -7.54 -61.64
N SER A 63 -19.16 -6.45 -60.96
CA SER A 63 -20.54 -5.96 -60.98
C SER A 63 -20.70 -4.89 -62.06
N SER A 64 -21.92 -4.68 -62.57
CA SER A 64 -22.25 -3.52 -63.41
C SER A 64 -22.79 -2.34 -62.60
N ASP A 65 -23.23 -2.59 -61.37
CA ASP A 65 -23.75 -1.60 -60.44
C ASP A 65 -22.59 -0.82 -59.77
N PRO A 66 -22.54 0.52 -59.87
CA PRO A 66 -21.52 1.35 -59.22
C PRO A 66 -21.42 1.12 -57.71
N ASP A 67 -22.55 0.98 -57.02
CA ASP A 67 -22.58 0.84 -55.56
C ASP A 67 -22.01 -0.52 -55.14
N GLU A 68 -22.39 -1.58 -55.84
CA GLU A 68 -21.87 -2.92 -55.59
C GLU A 68 -20.37 -3.02 -55.95
N LYS A 69 -19.91 -2.36 -57.02
CA LYS A 69 -18.48 -2.25 -57.34
C LYS A 69 -17.68 -1.61 -56.21
N GLN A 70 -18.21 -0.54 -55.61
CA GLN A 70 -17.57 0.12 -54.49
C GLN A 70 -17.48 -0.82 -53.28
N GLN A 71 -18.57 -1.52 -52.95
CA GLN A 71 -18.58 -2.50 -51.85
C GLN A 71 -17.56 -3.63 -52.05
N TRP A 72 -17.39 -4.13 -53.28
CA TRP A 72 -16.35 -5.12 -53.61
C TRP A 72 -14.93 -4.55 -53.47
N SER A 73 -14.72 -3.29 -53.86
CA SER A 73 -13.45 -2.58 -53.66
C SER A 73 -13.12 -2.42 -52.17
N ASP A 74 -14.10 -2.01 -51.36
CA ASP A 74 -13.95 -1.85 -49.92
C ASP A 74 -13.64 -3.20 -49.25
N ALA A 75 -14.38 -4.26 -49.62
CA ALA A 75 -14.10 -5.61 -49.14
C ALA A 75 -12.69 -6.09 -49.52
N ALA A 76 -12.24 -5.83 -50.75
CA ALA A 76 -10.88 -6.14 -51.17
C ALA A 76 -9.83 -5.37 -50.37
N GLN A 77 -10.08 -4.10 -50.03
CA GLN A 77 -9.19 -3.31 -49.19
C GLN A 77 -9.14 -3.87 -47.75
N THR A 78 -10.28 -4.23 -47.16
CA THR A 78 -10.34 -4.85 -45.84
C THR A 78 -9.60 -6.18 -45.81
N LEU A 79 -9.83 -7.06 -46.78
CA LEU A 79 -9.14 -8.35 -46.88
C LEU A 79 -7.65 -8.19 -47.14
N GLN A 80 -7.23 -7.16 -47.87
CA GLN A 80 -5.82 -6.84 -48.06
C GLN A 80 -5.17 -6.44 -46.74
N ARG A 81 -5.83 -5.64 -45.89
CA ARG A 81 -5.34 -5.30 -44.54
C ARG A 81 -5.22 -6.54 -43.66
N TYR A 82 -6.24 -7.39 -43.63
CA TYR A 82 -6.23 -8.64 -42.87
C TYR A 82 -5.10 -9.57 -43.30
N LEU A 83 -4.86 -9.65 -44.62
CA LEU A 83 -3.77 -10.44 -45.16
C LEU A 83 -2.42 -9.89 -44.69
N THR A 84 -2.19 -8.58 -44.83
CA THR A 84 -0.93 -7.94 -44.41
C THR A 84 -0.67 -8.14 -42.91
N HIS A 85 -1.70 -8.01 -42.07
CA HIS A 85 -1.60 -8.24 -40.63
C HIS A 85 -1.20 -9.68 -40.31
N LEU A 86 -1.92 -10.65 -40.85
CA LEU A 86 -1.64 -12.07 -40.58
C LEU A 86 -0.29 -12.50 -41.16
N GLN A 87 0.13 -11.91 -42.29
CA GLN A 87 1.47 -12.13 -42.86
C GLN A 87 2.56 -11.65 -41.92
N ARG A 88 2.42 -10.45 -41.36
CA ARG A 88 3.38 -9.90 -40.37
C ARG A 88 3.55 -10.83 -39.16
N VAL A 89 2.46 -11.44 -38.71
CA VAL A 89 2.52 -12.43 -37.62
C VAL A 89 3.23 -13.72 -38.06
N ASP A 90 3.02 -14.19 -39.29
CA ASP A 90 3.70 -15.37 -39.86
C ASP A 90 5.20 -15.12 -40.11
N ASP A 91 5.56 -13.88 -40.46
CA ASP A 91 6.93 -13.43 -40.71
C ASP A 91 7.77 -13.30 -39.42
N GLY A 92 7.14 -13.45 -38.23
CA GLY A 92 7.85 -13.58 -36.96
C GLY A 92 7.97 -12.30 -36.14
N VAL A 93 7.05 -11.33 -36.31
CA VAL A 93 7.08 -10.02 -35.61
C VAL A 93 7.28 -10.12 -34.09
N PHE A 94 6.72 -11.14 -33.43
CA PHE A 94 6.89 -11.32 -31.98
C PHE A 94 8.33 -11.64 -31.56
N GLY A 95 9.05 -12.39 -32.41
CA GLY A 95 10.46 -12.67 -32.19
C GLY A 95 11.34 -11.43 -32.43
N GLU A 96 10.99 -10.62 -33.42
CA GLU A 96 11.64 -9.32 -33.66
C GLU A 96 11.46 -8.36 -32.48
N ALA A 97 10.29 -8.40 -31.83
CA ALA A 97 9.96 -7.63 -30.63
C ALA A 97 10.48 -8.25 -29.30
N ALA A 98 11.30 -9.31 -29.38
CA ALA A 98 11.89 -10.02 -28.25
C ALA A 98 10.85 -10.51 -27.20
N MET A 99 9.65 -10.88 -27.64
CA MET A 99 8.59 -11.36 -26.75
C MET A 99 8.82 -12.83 -26.35
N ASP A 100 8.75 -13.12 -25.06
CA ASP A 100 8.83 -14.48 -24.53
C ASP A 100 7.48 -15.21 -24.68
N LEU A 101 7.33 -15.98 -25.76
CA LEU A 101 6.11 -16.73 -26.03
C LEU A 101 5.93 -17.98 -25.14
N GLU A 102 6.87 -18.28 -24.24
CA GLU A 102 6.69 -19.31 -23.21
C GLU A 102 5.89 -18.78 -22.01
N ASP A 103 5.87 -17.46 -21.80
CA ASP A 103 5.03 -16.82 -20.78
C ASP A 103 3.55 -16.84 -21.21
N PRO A 104 2.65 -17.46 -20.41
CA PRO A 104 1.21 -17.50 -20.71
C PRO A 104 0.56 -16.13 -20.90
N VAL A 105 1.02 -15.10 -20.17
CA VAL A 105 0.50 -13.73 -20.27
C VAL A 105 0.87 -13.13 -21.62
N VAL A 106 2.14 -13.27 -22.01
CA VAL A 106 2.65 -12.80 -23.30
C VAL A 106 1.97 -13.55 -24.45
N GLN A 107 1.76 -14.86 -24.31
CA GLN A 107 1.03 -15.68 -25.28
C GLN A 107 -0.43 -15.22 -25.46
N GLN A 108 -1.09 -14.78 -24.38
CA GLN A 108 -2.44 -14.23 -24.44
C GLN A 108 -2.47 -12.94 -25.29
N TYR A 109 -1.55 -12.01 -25.05
CA TYR A 109 -1.46 -10.78 -25.85
C TYR A 109 -1.06 -11.05 -27.31
N ALA A 110 -0.16 -12.01 -27.57
CA ALA A 110 0.18 -12.42 -28.94
C ALA A 110 -1.05 -12.97 -29.69
N THR A 111 -1.89 -13.74 -29.00
CA THR A 111 -3.16 -14.26 -29.55
C THR A 111 -4.15 -13.13 -29.83
N GLU A 112 -4.31 -12.20 -28.89
CA GLU A 112 -5.19 -11.04 -29.05
C GLU A 112 -4.73 -10.11 -30.20
N PHE A 113 -3.41 -9.88 -30.32
CA PHE A 113 -2.82 -9.15 -31.42
C PHE A 113 -3.17 -9.79 -32.76
N GLU A 114 -3.07 -11.12 -32.88
CA GLU A 114 -3.43 -11.83 -34.10
C GLU A 114 -4.93 -11.68 -34.43
N LEU A 115 -5.80 -11.83 -33.42
CA LEU A 115 -7.27 -11.68 -33.53
C LEU A 115 -7.73 -10.23 -33.76
N SER A 116 -6.87 -9.23 -33.53
CA SER A 116 -7.17 -7.82 -33.80
C SER A 116 -7.43 -7.55 -35.28
N ARG A 117 -6.87 -8.38 -36.17
CA ARG A 117 -6.88 -8.19 -37.63
C ARG A 117 -6.17 -6.91 -38.11
N GLY A 118 -5.33 -6.33 -37.26
CA GLY A 118 -4.67 -5.05 -37.53
C GLY A 118 -5.63 -3.86 -37.49
N MET A 119 -6.77 -3.99 -36.79
CA MET A 119 -7.72 -2.89 -36.61
C MET A 119 -7.22 -1.96 -35.51
N PRO A 120 -7.09 -0.64 -35.75
CA PRO A 120 -6.60 0.33 -34.78
C PRO A 120 -7.30 0.23 -33.41
N ASP A 121 -8.62 0.31 -33.39
CA ASP A 121 -9.40 0.29 -32.13
C ASP A 121 -9.17 -0.98 -31.29
N LYS A 122 -8.96 -2.13 -31.96
CA LYS A 122 -8.70 -3.40 -31.27
C LYS A 122 -7.27 -3.47 -30.73
N LEU A 123 -6.31 -2.95 -31.49
CA LEU A 123 -4.92 -2.87 -31.05
C LEU A 123 -4.79 -1.89 -29.89
N GLU A 124 -5.42 -0.72 -29.97
CA GLU A 124 -5.45 0.25 -28.89
C GLU A 124 -6.12 -0.32 -27.64
N ALA A 125 -7.26 -1.02 -27.76
CA ALA A 125 -7.89 -1.68 -26.62
C ALA A 125 -6.98 -2.73 -25.95
N MET A 126 -6.27 -3.53 -26.75
CA MET A 126 -5.30 -4.51 -26.23
C MET A 126 -4.13 -3.83 -25.52
N LEU A 127 -3.57 -2.78 -26.11
CA LEU A 127 -2.45 -2.02 -25.55
C LEU A 127 -2.85 -1.32 -24.25
N LEU A 128 -4.05 -0.73 -24.22
CA LEU A 128 -4.62 -0.12 -23.02
C LEU A 128 -4.83 -1.17 -21.92
N ARG A 129 -5.35 -2.35 -22.27
CA ARG A 129 -5.46 -3.48 -21.35
C ARG A 129 -4.09 -3.90 -20.80
N CYS A 130 -3.06 -3.91 -21.64
CA CYS A 130 -1.68 -4.16 -21.22
C CYS A 130 -1.24 -3.16 -20.16
N ALA A 131 -1.34 -1.86 -20.45
CA ALA A 131 -0.96 -0.79 -19.54
C ALA A 131 -1.70 -0.79 -18.18
N MET A 132 -2.88 -1.41 -18.10
CA MET A 132 -3.68 -1.53 -16.87
C MET A 132 -3.48 -2.85 -16.12
N SER A 133 -2.69 -3.78 -16.65
CA SER A 133 -2.51 -5.13 -16.11
C SER A 133 -1.09 -5.30 -15.57
N GLU A 134 -0.91 -6.07 -14.50
CA GLU A 134 0.44 -6.41 -14.02
C GLU A 134 1.17 -7.32 -15.03
N HIS A 135 2.36 -6.91 -15.44
CA HIS A 135 3.22 -7.64 -16.38
C HIS A 135 4.70 -7.28 -16.19
N GLN A 136 5.58 -8.05 -16.84
CA GLN A 136 7.00 -7.75 -16.89
C GLN A 136 7.29 -6.40 -17.58
N PRO A 137 8.31 -5.64 -17.13
CA PRO A 137 8.70 -4.39 -17.78
C PRO A 137 9.04 -4.59 -19.26
N GLY A 138 8.62 -3.66 -20.10
CA GLY A 138 8.93 -3.62 -21.53
C GLY A 138 7.93 -4.34 -22.43
N LEU A 139 6.93 -5.04 -21.86
CA LEU A 139 5.91 -5.74 -22.65
C LEU A 139 5.09 -4.77 -23.52
N LEU A 140 4.68 -3.63 -22.97
CA LEU A 140 3.90 -2.64 -23.71
C LEU A 140 4.70 -2.05 -24.91
N PRO A 141 5.95 -1.56 -24.72
CA PRO A 141 6.81 -1.17 -25.85
C PRO A 141 6.98 -2.28 -26.91
N SER A 142 7.19 -3.54 -26.50
CA SER A 142 7.31 -4.67 -27.42
C SER A 142 6.04 -4.89 -28.23
N LEU A 143 4.87 -4.87 -27.60
CA LEU A 143 3.57 -5.00 -28.28
C LEU A 143 3.32 -3.84 -29.24
N LEU A 144 3.68 -2.62 -28.84
CA LEU A 144 3.53 -1.44 -29.69
C LEU A 144 4.44 -1.54 -30.92
N SER A 145 5.68 -2.02 -30.78
CA SER A 145 6.59 -2.25 -31.90
C SER A 145 6.07 -3.28 -32.91
N CYS A 146 5.22 -4.21 -32.47
CA CYS A 146 4.55 -5.16 -33.34
C CYS A 146 3.50 -4.49 -34.23
N CYS A 147 2.96 -3.33 -33.86
CA CYS A 147 1.96 -2.64 -34.66
C CYS A 147 2.56 -2.11 -35.98
N PRO A 148 1.82 -2.17 -37.11
CA PRO A 148 2.29 -1.55 -38.34
C PRO A 148 2.39 -0.02 -38.19
N PRO A 149 3.31 0.65 -38.91
CA PRO A 149 3.45 2.10 -38.86
C PRO A 149 2.14 2.83 -39.14
N ASN A 150 1.86 3.90 -38.39
CA ASN A 150 0.65 4.72 -38.50
C ASN A 150 -0.68 3.97 -38.24
N THR A 151 -0.65 2.77 -37.64
CA THR A 151 -1.87 2.05 -37.25
C THR A 151 -2.33 2.47 -35.86
N VAL A 152 -1.39 2.54 -34.91
CA VAL A 152 -1.55 3.13 -33.59
C VAL A 152 -0.54 4.26 -33.54
N ASP A 153 -1.01 5.50 -33.69
CA ASP A 153 -0.16 6.70 -33.73
C ASP A 153 0.08 7.22 -32.31
N LYS A 154 0.65 6.37 -31.46
CA LYS A 154 0.90 6.61 -30.03
C LYS A 154 2.25 6.03 -29.63
N GLN A 155 2.89 6.64 -28.65
CA GLN A 155 4.03 6.12 -27.90
C GLN A 155 3.55 5.42 -26.62
N PRO A 156 4.42 4.64 -25.92
CA PRO A 156 4.03 4.01 -24.65
C PRO A 156 3.51 5.01 -23.61
N THR A 157 4.10 6.20 -23.53
CA THR A 157 3.68 7.29 -22.63
C THR A 157 2.25 7.76 -22.91
N ASP A 158 1.83 7.80 -24.17
CA ASP A 158 0.47 8.20 -24.55
C ASP A 158 -0.54 7.14 -24.08
N ILE A 159 -0.18 5.86 -24.19
CA ILE A 159 -1.04 4.74 -23.76
C ILE A 159 -1.17 4.72 -22.22
N TYR A 160 -0.08 4.97 -21.50
CA TYR A 160 -0.13 5.14 -20.05
C TYR A 160 -0.94 6.36 -19.63
N SER A 161 -0.82 7.48 -20.36
CA SER A 161 -1.65 8.67 -20.14
C SER A 161 -3.13 8.36 -20.32
N ASP A 162 -3.49 7.66 -21.41
CA ASP A 162 -4.86 7.19 -21.66
C ASP A 162 -5.36 6.27 -20.54
N ALA A 163 -4.51 5.38 -20.03
CA ALA A 163 -4.84 4.47 -18.93
C ALA A 163 -5.10 5.22 -17.60
N ILE A 164 -4.27 6.21 -17.27
CA ILE A 164 -4.44 7.07 -16.09
C ILE A 164 -5.76 7.85 -16.21
N LEU A 165 -6.02 8.47 -17.37
CA LEU A 165 -7.25 9.20 -17.62
C LEU A 165 -8.47 8.30 -17.50
N LEU A 166 -8.43 7.10 -18.09
CA LEU A 166 -9.52 6.12 -18.00
C LEU A 166 -9.78 5.65 -16.57
N ALA A 167 -8.73 5.36 -15.80
CA ALA A 167 -8.86 4.97 -14.39
C ALA A 167 -9.42 6.12 -13.54
N SER A 168 -8.96 7.36 -13.78
CA SER A 168 -9.49 8.54 -13.10
C SER A 168 -10.97 8.79 -13.42
N GLU A 169 -11.38 8.62 -14.68
CA GLU A 169 -12.78 8.78 -15.07
C GLU A 169 -13.66 7.66 -14.50
N GLN A 170 -13.12 6.44 -14.38
CA GLN A 170 -13.82 5.35 -13.72
C GLN A 170 -14.01 5.61 -12.21
N LEU A 171 -13.05 6.25 -11.55
CA LEU A 171 -13.15 6.69 -10.15
C LEU A 171 -14.17 7.82 -9.98
N ARG A 172 -14.26 8.74 -10.96
CA ARG A 172 -15.29 9.79 -11.01
C ARG A 172 -16.69 9.23 -11.16
N GLU A 173 -16.84 8.20 -12.00
CA GLU A 173 -18.13 7.64 -12.40
C GLU A 173 -18.22 6.14 -12.07
N PRO A 174 -18.25 5.75 -10.77
CA PRO A 174 -18.15 4.35 -10.34
C PRO A 174 -19.32 3.45 -10.82
N THR A 175 -20.41 4.06 -11.27
CA THR A 175 -21.58 3.33 -11.80
C THR A 175 -21.45 2.98 -13.29
N LYS A 176 -20.60 3.68 -14.04
CA LYS A 176 -20.31 3.35 -15.43
C LYS A 176 -19.28 2.24 -15.47
N LYS A 177 -19.38 1.35 -16.46
CA LYS A 177 -18.36 0.34 -16.73
C LYS A 177 -17.56 0.78 -17.95
N LEU A 178 -16.51 1.56 -17.73
CA LEU A 178 -15.75 2.16 -18.82
C LEU A 178 -14.81 1.15 -19.50
N HIS A 179 -14.37 0.13 -18.77
CA HIS A 179 -13.49 -0.91 -19.31
C HIS A 179 -13.67 -2.26 -18.58
N PRO A 180 -13.55 -3.42 -19.26
CA PRO A 180 -13.72 -4.74 -18.64
C PRO A 180 -12.80 -5.02 -17.45
N VAL A 181 -11.62 -4.40 -17.40
CA VAL A 181 -10.67 -4.58 -16.28
C VAL A 181 -11.29 -4.24 -14.92
N PHE A 182 -12.17 -3.23 -14.90
CA PHE A 182 -12.83 -2.75 -13.69
C PHE A 182 -13.94 -3.68 -13.18
N GLU A 183 -14.26 -4.76 -13.90
CA GLU A 183 -15.15 -5.80 -13.39
C GLU A 183 -14.45 -6.74 -12.41
N THR A 184 -13.12 -6.77 -12.43
CA THR A 184 -12.29 -7.71 -11.66
C THR A 184 -11.31 -7.03 -10.70
N VAL A 185 -10.94 -5.79 -10.99
CA VAL A 185 -9.94 -5.03 -10.25
C VAL A 185 -10.52 -3.65 -9.92
N THR A 186 -10.24 -3.14 -8.72
CA THR A 186 -10.71 -1.79 -8.35
C THR A 186 -9.97 -0.73 -9.18
N PRO A 187 -10.60 0.40 -9.54
CA PRO A 187 -9.93 1.46 -10.27
C PRO A 187 -8.72 2.04 -9.54
N GLU A 188 -8.73 2.05 -8.20
CA GLU A 188 -7.60 2.43 -7.35
C GLU A 188 -6.40 1.50 -7.54
N ASP A 189 -6.63 0.18 -7.52
CA ASP A 189 -5.56 -0.81 -7.73
C ASP A 189 -5.02 -0.74 -9.16
N VAL A 190 -5.88 -0.50 -10.16
CA VAL A 190 -5.47 -0.27 -11.55
C VAL A 190 -4.58 0.97 -11.64
N LEU A 191 -4.96 2.08 -11.01
CA LEU A 191 -4.16 3.30 -11.00
C LEU A 191 -2.79 3.08 -10.35
N GLU A 192 -2.75 2.41 -9.20
CA GLU A 192 -1.49 2.10 -8.51
C GLU A 192 -0.58 1.21 -9.38
N ARG A 193 -1.15 0.23 -10.10
CA ARG A 193 -0.43 -0.63 -11.04
C ARG A 193 0.16 0.15 -12.21
N ILE A 194 -0.64 1.01 -12.84
CA ILE A 194 -0.19 1.85 -13.95
C ILE A 194 1.02 2.66 -13.47
N LEU A 195 0.89 3.41 -12.37
CA LEU A 195 1.97 4.26 -11.85
C LEU A 195 3.24 3.47 -11.56
N ARG A 196 3.12 2.29 -10.94
CA ARG A 196 4.26 1.41 -10.69
C ARG A 196 4.96 1.00 -11.98
N GLN A 197 4.20 0.60 -13.00
CA GLN A 197 4.76 0.20 -14.30
C GLN A 197 5.44 1.34 -15.03
N VAL A 198 4.83 2.53 -15.05
CA VAL A 198 5.44 3.66 -15.76
C VAL A 198 6.75 4.07 -15.09
N LEU A 199 6.84 3.98 -13.75
CA LEU A 199 8.06 4.26 -13.00
C LEU A 199 9.14 3.21 -13.23
N ASP A 200 8.77 1.93 -13.35
CA ASP A 200 9.72 0.85 -13.65
C ASP A 200 10.23 0.88 -15.11
N GLU A 201 9.43 1.39 -16.06
CA GLU A 201 9.74 1.41 -17.48
C GLU A 201 10.36 2.72 -17.99
N GLY A 202 10.21 3.83 -17.27
CA GLY A 202 10.58 5.17 -17.74
C GLY A 202 11.77 5.81 -17.04
N GLU A 203 12.19 6.97 -17.55
CA GLU A 203 13.05 7.88 -16.78
C GLU A 203 12.19 8.48 -15.65
N GLU A 204 12.47 8.09 -14.40
CA GLU A 204 11.66 8.39 -13.20
C GLU A 204 11.11 9.83 -13.13
N VAL A 205 11.90 10.83 -13.55
CA VAL A 205 11.56 12.25 -13.46
C VAL A 205 10.45 12.68 -14.44
N PHE A 206 10.55 12.29 -15.71
CA PHE A 206 9.57 12.74 -16.73
C PHE A 206 8.20 12.09 -16.53
N VAL A 207 8.21 10.84 -16.06
CA VAL A 207 7.01 10.05 -15.80
C VAL A 207 6.24 10.56 -14.58
N ALA A 208 6.98 10.94 -13.53
CA ALA A 208 6.42 11.56 -12.33
C ALA A 208 5.64 12.83 -12.67
N ASP A 209 6.25 13.73 -13.45
CA ASP A 209 5.63 14.99 -13.87
C ASP A 209 4.37 14.75 -14.71
N MET A 210 4.42 13.81 -15.66
CA MET A 210 3.25 13.40 -16.46
C MET A 210 2.09 12.91 -15.59
N ALA A 211 2.36 12.02 -14.63
CA ALA A 211 1.31 11.49 -13.75
C ALA A 211 0.67 12.59 -12.89
N LEU A 212 1.49 13.49 -12.34
CA LEU A 212 1.01 14.64 -11.56
C LEU A 212 0.17 15.58 -12.43
N ASP A 213 0.60 15.91 -13.65
CA ASP A 213 -0.13 16.81 -14.54
C ASP A 213 -1.50 16.26 -14.96
N LEU A 214 -1.62 14.95 -15.13
CA LEU A 214 -2.89 14.29 -15.46
C LEU A 214 -3.84 14.19 -14.25
N LEU A 215 -3.31 13.92 -13.05
CA LEU A 215 -4.13 13.64 -11.86
C LEU A 215 -4.41 14.89 -11.01
N ARG A 216 -3.57 15.93 -11.05
CA ARG A 216 -3.79 17.17 -10.28
C ARG A 216 -5.15 17.82 -10.59
N PRO A 217 -5.59 17.96 -11.85
CA PRO A 217 -6.94 18.48 -12.15
C PRO A 217 -8.06 17.63 -11.53
N PHE A 218 -7.88 16.30 -11.46
CA PHE A 218 -8.83 15.40 -10.82
C PHE A 218 -8.89 15.62 -9.30
N CYS A 219 -7.72 15.74 -8.66
CA CYS A 219 -7.62 15.97 -7.20
C CYS A 219 -8.18 17.35 -6.77
N LEU A 220 -8.14 18.34 -7.65
CA LEU A 220 -8.71 19.68 -7.42
C LEU A 220 -10.22 19.77 -7.72
N ASP A 221 -10.82 18.74 -8.32
CA ASP A 221 -12.21 18.81 -8.76
C ASP A 221 -13.19 18.57 -7.61
N THR A 222 -13.87 19.64 -7.21
CA THR A 222 -14.82 19.67 -6.10
C THR A 222 -16.09 18.85 -6.34
N ASN A 223 -16.36 18.48 -7.59
CA ASN A 223 -17.46 17.59 -7.95
C ASN A 223 -17.15 16.12 -7.66
N VAL A 224 -15.87 15.77 -7.46
CA VAL A 224 -15.45 14.43 -7.07
C VAL A 224 -15.51 14.30 -5.56
N ALA A 225 -16.04 13.17 -5.08
CA ALA A 225 -16.12 12.90 -3.64
C ALA A 225 -14.73 13.02 -2.98
N ILE A 226 -14.67 13.70 -1.83
CA ILE A 226 -13.40 13.98 -1.14
C ILE A 226 -12.60 12.72 -0.84
N GLN A 227 -13.26 11.62 -0.49
CA GLN A 227 -12.61 10.34 -0.20
C GLN A 227 -11.90 9.75 -1.43
N VAL A 228 -12.48 9.96 -2.63
CA VAL A 228 -11.88 9.49 -3.89
C VAL A 228 -10.68 10.36 -4.24
N ARG A 229 -10.81 11.70 -4.11
CA ARG A 229 -9.70 12.64 -4.32
C ARG A 229 -8.53 12.35 -3.37
N LEU A 230 -8.81 12.17 -2.08
CA LEU A 230 -7.83 11.81 -1.07
C LEU A 230 -7.12 10.51 -1.43
N LYS A 231 -7.88 9.48 -1.85
CA LYS A 231 -7.31 8.18 -2.19
C LYS A 231 -6.33 8.26 -3.36
N VAL A 232 -6.63 9.05 -4.38
CA VAL A 232 -5.73 9.27 -5.52
C VAL A 232 -4.45 9.99 -5.09
N LEU A 233 -4.54 11.02 -4.24
CA LEU A 233 -3.33 11.69 -3.71
C LEU A 233 -2.50 10.77 -2.81
N GLU A 234 -3.12 9.88 -2.02
CA GLU A 234 -2.40 8.88 -1.23
C GLU A 234 -1.70 7.83 -2.09
N ILE A 235 -2.26 7.50 -3.26
CA ILE A 235 -1.59 6.64 -4.24
C ILE A 235 -0.38 7.38 -4.81
N LEU A 236 -0.55 8.65 -5.20
CA LEU A 236 0.54 9.49 -5.69
C LEU A 236 1.66 9.66 -4.67
N GLU A 237 1.35 9.91 -3.38
CA GLU A 237 2.34 10.04 -2.29
C GLU A 237 3.25 8.81 -2.16
N LYS A 238 2.73 7.62 -2.45
CA LYS A 238 3.49 6.36 -2.39
C LYS A 238 4.34 6.10 -3.62
N SER A 239 3.96 6.67 -4.76
CA SER A 239 4.56 6.38 -6.06
C SER A 239 5.50 7.47 -6.53
N VAL A 240 5.24 8.74 -6.19
CA VAL A 240 5.91 9.90 -6.76
C VAL A 240 6.22 10.93 -5.66
N ALA A 241 7.34 11.64 -5.80
CA ALA A 241 7.63 12.79 -4.94
C ALA A 241 6.66 13.94 -5.25
N LEU A 242 5.81 14.28 -4.28
CA LEU A 242 4.81 15.35 -4.42
C LEU A 242 5.48 16.73 -4.41
N SER A 243 4.87 17.68 -5.13
CA SER A 243 5.23 19.09 -4.98
C SER A 243 4.70 19.65 -3.65
N ALA A 244 5.24 20.77 -3.17
CA ALA A 244 4.74 21.40 -1.94
C ALA A 244 3.24 21.78 -2.02
N GLU A 245 2.75 22.12 -3.23
CA GLU A 245 1.33 22.41 -3.45
C GLU A 245 0.48 21.13 -3.32
N ASP A 246 0.95 20.02 -3.90
CA ASP A 246 0.26 18.73 -3.85
C ASP A 246 0.30 18.11 -2.44
N GLU A 247 1.41 18.28 -1.70
CA GLU A 247 1.53 17.90 -0.27
C GLU A 247 0.55 18.69 0.61
N ASN A 248 0.44 20.00 0.38
CA ASN A 248 -0.52 20.84 1.09
C ASN A 248 -1.96 20.44 0.77
N LEU A 249 -2.27 20.13 -0.49
CA LEU A 249 -3.59 19.63 -0.89
C LEU A 249 -3.92 18.29 -0.20
N LEU A 250 -2.97 17.34 -0.19
CA LEU A 250 -3.13 16.06 0.48
C LEU A 250 -3.39 16.26 1.99
N CYS A 251 -2.62 17.13 2.64
CA CYS A 251 -2.83 17.49 4.03
C CYS A 251 -4.23 18.08 4.25
N LEU A 252 -4.67 18.99 3.39
CA LEU A 252 -5.99 19.62 3.46
C LEU A 252 -7.13 18.61 3.35
N LEU A 253 -7.06 17.68 2.39
CA LEU A 253 -8.09 16.64 2.26
C LEU A 253 -8.10 15.69 3.47
N ARG A 254 -6.93 15.34 4.02
CA ARG A 254 -6.83 14.55 5.27
C ARG A 254 -7.48 15.29 6.44
N VAL A 255 -7.19 16.57 6.61
CA VAL A 255 -7.79 17.42 7.66
C VAL A 255 -9.30 17.51 7.48
N GLN A 256 -9.79 17.82 6.28
CA GLN A 256 -11.23 17.91 5.99
C GLN A 256 -11.97 16.60 6.30
N THR A 257 -11.45 15.47 5.83
CA THR A 257 -12.09 14.16 6.07
C THR A 257 -12.11 13.78 7.54
N LEU A 258 -11.06 14.10 8.30
CA LEU A 258 -11.02 13.91 9.75
C LEU A 258 -12.00 14.83 10.46
N VAL A 259 -11.94 16.13 10.21
CA VAL A 259 -12.79 17.12 10.89
C VAL A 259 -14.27 16.87 10.62
N TRP A 260 -14.67 16.67 9.36
CA TRP A 260 -16.08 16.43 9.01
C TRP A 260 -16.63 15.10 9.51
N SER A 261 -15.78 14.16 9.93
CA SER A 261 -16.25 12.91 10.55
C SER A 261 -16.86 13.13 11.95
N GLU A 262 -16.38 14.14 12.69
CA GLU A 262 -16.82 14.44 14.06
C GLU A 262 -17.54 15.79 14.17
N TRP A 263 -17.19 16.75 13.32
CA TRP A 263 -17.77 18.09 13.24
C TRP A 263 -18.19 18.44 11.79
N PRO A 264 -19.30 17.85 11.28
CA PRO A 264 -19.78 18.12 9.92
C PRO A 264 -20.17 19.59 9.68
N ASP A 265 -20.45 20.33 10.76
CA ASP A 265 -20.80 21.75 10.75
C ASP A 265 -19.59 22.69 10.77
N TYR A 266 -18.37 22.17 10.93
CA TYR A 266 -17.16 22.98 10.94
C TYR A 266 -16.69 23.28 9.51
N GLU A 267 -16.63 24.56 9.15
CA GLU A 267 -16.23 25.01 7.81
C GLU A 267 -14.71 24.93 7.63
N VAL A 268 -14.27 24.03 6.75
CA VAL A 268 -12.87 23.96 6.27
C VAL A 268 -12.88 24.25 4.77
N HIS A 269 -12.54 25.47 4.38
CA HIS A 269 -12.55 25.90 2.98
C HIS A 269 -11.50 25.13 2.15
N GLU A 270 -11.83 24.81 0.90
CA GLU A 270 -10.93 24.10 -0.02
C GLU A 270 -9.72 24.94 -0.47
N SER A 271 -9.75 26.25 -0.28
CA SER A 271 -8.64 27.17 -0.54
C SER A 271 -7.85 27.53 0.73
N LEU A 272 -8.04 26.80 1.82
CA LEU A 272 -7.36 27.07 3.08
C LEU A 272 -5.89 26.66 2.97
N GLU A 273 -4.98 27.61 3.17
CA GLU A 273 -3.57 27.31 3.37
C GLU A 273 -3.37 26.75 4.77
N LEU A 274 -2.87 25.51 4.87
CA LEU A 274 -2.60 24.87 6.15
C LEU A 274 -1.20 25.25 6.63
N ASP A 275 -1.11 26.40 7.30
CA ASP A 275 0.09 26.77 8.05
C ASP A 275 -0.02 26.38 9.54
N ASP A 276 1.09 26.52 10.26
CA ASP A 276 1.18 26.22 11.70
C ASP A 276 0.12 26.98 12.52
N VAL A 277 -0.12 28.25 12.17
CA VAL A 277 -1.06 29.13 12.89
C VAL A 277 -2.50 28.68 12.67
N THR A 278 -2.86 28.35 11.43
CA THR A 278 -4.20 27.90 11.05
C THR A 278 -4.52 26.55 11.68
N MET A 279 -3.58 25.61 11.61
CA MET A 279 -3.72 24.30 12.26
C MET A 279 -3.83 24.42 13.79
N GLN A 280 -3.01 25.29 14.40
CA GLN A 280 -3.10 25.56 15.84
C GLN A 280 -4.45 26.18 16.24
N THR A 281 -4.93 27.15 15.46
CA THR A 281 -6.22 27.81 15.72
C THR A 281 -7.37 26.81 15.60
N MET A 282 -7.36 25.97 14.56
CA MET A 282 -8.34 24.91 14.38
C MET A 282 -8.31 23.92 15.54
N PHE A 283 -7.13 23.47 15.97
CA PHE A 283 -6.99 22.59 17.14
C PHE A 283 -7.58 23.25 18.40
N ASP A 284 -7.27 24.52 18.64
CA ASP A 284 -7.72 25.27 19.81
C ASP A 284 -9.24 25.40 19.88
N GLU A 285 -9.90 25.60 18.74
CA GLU A 285 -11.36 25.64 18.67
C GLU A 285 -11.99 24.27 18.86
N LEU A 286 -11.44 23.24 18.21
CA LEU A 286 -12.04 21.90 18.20
C LEU A 286 -11.85 21.16 19.53
N VAL A 287 -10.71 21.35 20.21
CA VAL A 287 -10.46 20.71 21.52
C VAL A 287 -11.47 21.15 22.57
N GLU A 288 -11.94 22.39 22.52
CA GLU A 288 -12.98 22.89 23.42
C GLU A 288 -14.35 22.28 23.12
N ARG A 289 -14.61 21.96 21.84
CA ARG A 289 -15.84 21.30 21.37
C ARG A 289 -15.85 19.77 21.59
N CYS A 290 -14.74 19.17 22.02
CA CYS A 290 -14.69 17.74 22.31
C CYS A 290 -15.64 17.37 23.46
N THR A 291 -16.60 16.50 23.17
CA THR A 291 -17.57 15.96 24.14
C THR A 291 -17.59 14.44 24.20
N LYS A 292 -16.81 13.76 23.34
CA LYS A 292 -16.68 12.31 23.30
C LYS A 292 -15.21 11.90 23.15
N GLU A 293 -14.94 10.64 23.48
CA GLU A 293 -13.64 10.00 23.28
C GLU A 293 -13.24 9.96 21.79
N SER A 294 -14.18 9.62 20.89
CA SER A 294 -13.92 9.55 19.45
C SER A 294 -13.40 10.87 18.88
N SER A 295 -13.99 11.99 19.31
CA SER A 295 -13.57 13.33 18.90
C SER A 295 -12.13 13.65 19.33
N CYS A 296 -11.70 13.19 20.52
CA CYS A 296 -10.32 13.35 20.97
C CYS A 296 -9.35 12.50 20.13
N ILE A 297 -9.75 11.29 19.76
CA ILE A 297 -8.94 10.42 18.88
C ILE A 297 -8.77 11.07 17.50
N VAL A 298 -9.82 11.66 16.95
CA VAL A 298 -9.77 12.38 15.66
C VAL A 298 -8.84 13.59 15.74
N LEU A 299 -8.86 14.37 16.83
CA LEU A 299 -7.87 15.45 17.02
C LEU A 299 -6.44 14.95 17.17
N GLY A 300 -6.25 13.77 17.76
CA GLY A 300 -4.93 13.13 17.78
C GLY A 300 -4.41 12.86 16.37
N LYS A 301 -5.27 12.36 15.48
CA LYS A 301 -4.93 12.18 14.07
C LYS A 301 -4.71 13.51 13.35
N LEU A 302 -5.47 14.55 13.68
CA LEU A 302 -5.27 15.90 13.15
C LEU A 302 -3.86 16.42 13.44
N LEU A 303 -3.37 16.24 14.67
CA LEU A 303 -2.01 16.64 15.07
C LEU A 303 -0.90 15.82 14.37
N GLN A 304 -1.25 14.71 13.72
CA GLN A 304 -0.34 13.90 12.91
C GLN A 304 -0.37 14.29 11.42
N CYS A 305 -1.30 15.15 11.01
CA CYS A 305 -1.35 15.64 9.63
C CYS A 305 -0.22 16.66 9.40
N GLY A 306 0.65 16.37 8.44
CA GLY A 306 1.74 17.27 8.06
C GLY A 306 2.87 17.34 9.08
N THR A 307 3.53 18.50 9.16
CA THR A 307 4.63 18.73 10.09
C THR A 307 4.12 19.00 11.51
N PRO A 308 4.82 18.52 12.56
CA PRO A 308 4.43 18.79 13.94
C PRO A 308 4.39 20.30 14.23
N LEU A 309 3.31 20.77 14.86
CA LEU A 309 3.13 22.19 15.17
C LEU A 309 4.26 22.72 16.05
N GLU A 310 4.66 23.98 15.90
CA GLU A 310 5.66 24.62 16.75
C GLU A 310 5.22 24.65 18.23
N SER A 311 3.92 24.70 18.48
CA SER A 311 3.33 24.57 19.82
C SER A 311 3.60 23.22 20.49
N THR A 312 3.85 22.15 19.72
CA THR A 312 4.22 20.82 20.25
C THR A 312 5.58 20.83 20.96
N ARG A 313 6.45 21.80 20.64
CA ARG A 313 7.77 21.98 21.27
C ARG A 313 7.69 22.75 22.60
N GLN A 314 6.52 23.29 22.95
CA GLN A 314 6.33 24.01 24.20
C GLN A 314 6.54 23.09 25.41
N THR A 315 7.29 23.59 26.40
CA THR A 315 7.56 22.86 27.65
C THR A 315 6.48 23.06 28.71
N ASP A 316 5.58 24.02 28.50
CA ASP A 316 4.42 24.28 29.34
C ASP A 316 3.28 23.34 28.93
N PRO A 317 2.85 22.40 29.79
CA PRO A 317 1.79 21.46 29.47
C PRO A 317 0.45 22.13 29.11
N ALA A 318 0.19 23.33 29.65
CA ALA A 318 -1.05 24.06 29.36
C ALA A 318 -1.10 24.64 27.94
N LYS A 319 0.06 24.78 27.28
CA LYS A 319 0.17 25.31 25.90
C LYS A 319 0.47 24.22 24.88
N ASN A 320 0.91 23.05 25.33
CA ASN A 320 1.23 21.94 24.47
C ASN A 320 -0.06 21.24 23.99
N PRO A 321 -0.29 21.10 22.67
CA PRO A 321 -1.55 20.58 22.13
C PRO A 321 -1.80 19.11 22.54
N TRP A 322 -0.77 18.26 22.51
CA TRP A 322 -0.90 16.86 22.94
C TRP A 322 -1.28 16.74 24.43
N CYS A 323 -0.69 17.56 25.30
CA CYS A 323 -1.04 17.57 26.72
C CYS A 323 -2.48 18.03 26.94
N ARG A 324 -2.90 19.11 26.27
CA ARG A 324 -4.28 19.61 26.34
C ARG A 324 -5.28 18.57 25.86
N LEU A 325 -4.98 17.89 24.76
CA LEU A 325 -5.81 16.83 24.20
C LEU A 325 -5.96 15.65 25.18
N LEU A 326 -4.86 15.18 25.76
CA LEU A 326 -4.88 14.09 26.74
C LEU A 326 -5.63 14.48 28.02
N CYS A 327 -5.45 15.71 28.51
CA CYS A 327 -6.25 16.24 29.62
C CYS A 327 -7.74 16.26 29.29
N LYS A 328 -8.12 16.76 28.11
CA LYS A 328 -9.51 16.77 27.65
C LYS A 328 -10.09 15.35 27.54
N LEU A 329 -9.32 14.40 27.03
CA LEU A 329 -9.73 13.00 26.98
C LEU A 329 -9.99 12.42 28.38
N PHE A 330 -9.13 12.73 29.37
CA PHE A 330 -9.38 12.29 30.74
C PHE A 330 -10.62 12.94 31.39
N GLU A 331 -11.00 14.14 30.97
CA GLU A 331 -12.22 14.82 31.44
C GLU A 331 -13.50 14.24 30.81
N VAL A 332 -13.45 14.00 29.50
CA VAL A 332 -14.60 13.61 28.68
C VAL A 332 -14.84 12.09 28.66
N GLY A 333 -13.80 11.31 28.88
CA GLY A 333 -13.84 9.85 28.84
C GLY A 333 -14.87 9.26 29.80
N GLY A 334 -15.72 8.39 29.25
CA GLY A 334 -16.79 7.72 29.99
C GLY A 334 -16.31 6.49 30.74
N ASN A 335 -16.07 5.40 30.01
CA ASN A 335 -15.56 4.16 30.59
C ASN A 335 -14.07 4.30 30.94
N PRO A 336 -13.67 4.13 32.21
CA PRO A 336 -12.28 4.30 32.61
C PRO A 336 -11.27 3.47 31.81
N ARG A 337 -11.62 2.23 31.43
CA ARG A 337 -10.70 1.34 30.72
C ARG A 337 -10.44 1.79 29.29
N ASP A 338 -11.51 1.98 28.51
CA ASP A 338 -11.42 2.36 27.09
C ASP A 338 -10.72 3.72 26.94
N THR A 339 -11.04 4.67 27.83
CA THR A 339 -10.39 5.99 27.87
C THR A 339 -8.89 5.90 28.19
N LEU A 340 -8.48 4.98 29.08
CA LEU A 340 -7.06 4.78 29.39
C LEU A 340 -6.31 4.14 28.23
N ASP A 341 -6.92 3.17 27.54
CA ASP A 341 -6.36 2.55 26.34
C ASP A 341 -6.20 3.61 25.22
N ALA A 342 -7.24 4.42 24.98
CA ALA A 342 -7.21 5.53 24.03
C ALA A 342 -6.15 6.59 24.39
N ALA A 343 -6.06 6.96 25.68
CA ALA A 343 -5.05 7.91 26.15
C ALA A 343 -3.63 7.35 26.00
N GLY A 344 -3.43 6.06 26.26
CA GLY A 344 -2.16 5.37 26.01
C GLY A 344 -1.76 5.46 24.54
N SER A 345 -2.68 5.13 23.63
CA SER A 345 -2.46 5.22 22.19
C SER A 345 -2.14 6.65 21.72
N LEU A 346 -2.86 7.64 22.22
CA LEU A 346 -2.61 9.06 21.91
C LEU A 346 -1.27 9.54 22.48
N PHE A 347 -0.88 9.07 23.66
CA PHE A 347 0.42 9.41 24.22
C PHE A 347 1.56 8.83 23.38
N LEU A 348 1.48 7.57 22.97
CA LEU A 348 2.47 6.96 22.08
C LEU A 348 2.57 7.71 20.74
N SER A 349 1.42 8.10 20.21
CA SER A 349 1.30 8.96 19.03
C SER A 349 2.02 10.30 19.21
N ALA A 350 1.86 10.95 20.37
CA ALA A 350 2.56 12.19 20.71
C ALA A 350 4.09 12.01 20.79
N ILE A 351 4.54 10.90 21.41
CA ILE A 351 5.98 10.59 21.49
C ILE A 351 6.57 10.36 20.09
N ALA A 352 5.90 9.56 19.25
CA ALA A 352 6.34 9.30 17.89
C ALA A 352 6.35 10.56 17.00
N ASN A 353 5.38 11.47 17.20
CA ASN A 353 5.23 12.68 16.40
C ASN A 353 6.25 13.77 16.76
N CYS A 354 6.45 14.07 18.05
CA CYS A 354 7.22 15.25 18.44
C CYS A 354 8.14 15.08 19.66
N ASN A 355 8.20 13.88 20.28
CA ASN A 355 8.92 13.64 21.54
C ASN A 355 8.61 14.69 22.64
N LEU A 356 7.60 14.43 23.47
CA LEU A 356 7.20 15.34 24.54
C LEU A 356 8.35 15.65 25.53
N SER A 357 8.36 16.89 26.04
CA SER A 357 9.30 17.32 27.08
C SER A 357 9.06 16.58 28.41
N VAL A 358 10.07 16.49 29.28
CA VAL A 358 9.95 15.84 30.60
C VAL A 358 8.78 16.42 31.43
N LYS A 359 8.57 17.75 31.40
CA LYS A 359 7.46 18.40 32.10
C LYS A 359 6.09 17.98 31.55
N CYS A 360 5.97 17.92 30.23
CA CYS A 360 4.77 17.44 29.55
C CYS A 360 4.49 15.97 29.88
N CYS A 361 5.49 15.10 29.81
CA CYS A 361 5.37 13.69 30.18
C CYS A 361 4.90 13.53 31.64
N ARG A 362 5.53 14.22 32.60
CA ARG A 362 5.12 14.17 34.01
C ARG A 362 3.66 14.58 34.21
N HIS A 363 3.22 15.63 33.52
CA HIS A 363 1.84 16.12 33.60
C HIS A 363 0.82 15.09 33.11
N VAL A 364 1.08 14.46 31.97
CA VAL A 364 0.21 13.41 31.43
C VAL A 364 0.21 12.17 32.34
N LEU A 365 1.38 11.74 32.82
CA LEU A 365 1.51 10.59 33.72
C LEU A 365 0.75 10.81 35.05
N GLU A 366 0.69 12.04 35.54
CA GLU A 366 -0.16 12.39 36.67
C GLU A 366 -1.65 12.21 36.36
N GLY A 367 -2.07 12.44 35.10
CA GLY A 367 -3.41 12.11 34.61
C GLY A 367 -3.72 10.61 34.68
N PHE A 368 -2.82 9.77 34.15
CA PHE A 368 -2.92 8.30 34.27
C PHE A 368 -2.97 7.85 35.74
N LYS A 369 -2.13 8.44 36.60
CA LYS A 369 -2.11 8.16 38.03
C LYS A 369 -3.44 8.49 38.71
N ARG A 370 -4.04 9.64 38.40
CA ARG A 370 -5.34 10.07 38.96
C ARG A 370 -6.48 9.15 38.55
N LYS A 371 -6.43 8.58 37.35
CA LYS A 371 -7.41 7.59 36.86
C LYS A 371 -7.14 6.16 37.38
N GLY A 372 -6.03 5.96 38.08
CA GLY A 372 -5.79 4.77 38.90
C GLY A 372 -5.27 3.54 38.17
N SER A 373 -4.77 3.67 36.93
CA SER A 373 -4.18 2.53 36.22
C SER A 373 -2.66 2.54 36.24
N VAL A 374 -2.09 1.53 36.90
CA VAL A 374 -0.63 1.33 36.99
C VAL A 374 -0.08 0.92 35.62
N LEU A 375 -0.73 -0.03 34.93
CA LEU A 375 -0.30 -0.53 33.62
C LEU A 375 -0.07 0.59 32.59
N HIS A 376 -1.08 1.45 32.39
CA HIS A 376 -1.02 2.51 31.39
C HIS A 376 0.03 3.56 31.74
N LEU A 377 0.17 3.90 33.02
CA LEU A 377 1.20 4.82 33.50
C LEU A 377 2.60 4.27 33.18
N LEU A 378 2.86 3.00 33.47
CA LEU A 378 4.16 2.38 33.25
C LEU A 378 4.48 2.25 31.76
N ARG A 379 3.53 1.78 30.95
CA ARG A 379 3.68 1.71 29.50
C ARG A 379 3.99 3.07 28.90
N ALA A 380 3.24 4.12 29.30
CA ALA A 380 3.51 5.48 28.85
C ALA A 380 4.90 5.95 29.29
N ALA A 381 5.28 5.78 30.55
CA ALA A 381 6.56 6.24 31.08
C ALA A 381 7.76 5.59 30.35
N PHE A 382 7.75 4.26 30.21
CA PHE A 382 8.84 3.50 29.56
C PHE A 382 8.82 3.59 28.02
N SER A 383 7.79 4.21 27.44
CA SER A 383 7.80 4.53 26.01
C SER A 383 8.57 5.82 25.71
N THR A 384 8.82 6.65 26.72
CA THR A 384 9.59 7.89 26.56
C THR A 384 11.10 7.64 26.49
N ILE A 385 11.84 8.57 25.88
CA ILE A 385 13.31 8.57 25.84
C ILE A 385 13.97 9.09 27.13
N HIS A 386 13.16 9.59 28.08
CA HIS A 386 13.67 10.37 29.21
C HIS A 386 13.90 9.50 30.45
N GLN A 387 15.17 9.28 30.81
CA GLN A 387 15.53 8.50 32.01
C GLN A 387 14.95 9.08 33.31
N GLU A 388 14.75 10.40 33.41
CA GLU A 388 14.10 11.01 34.57
C GLU A 388 12.66 10.51 34.75
N VAL A 389 11.92 10.35 33.65
CA VAL A 389 10.54 9.86 33.66
C VAL A 389 10.50 8.39 34.06
N HIS A 390 11.49 7.60 33.60
CA HIS A 390 11.66 6.21 34.04
C HIS A 390 11.89 6.11 35.54
N LYS A 391 12.78 6.95 36.09
CA LYS A 391 13.04 7.01 37.54
C LYS A 391 11.81 7.41 38.34
N ASP A 392 11.02 8.36 37.85
CA ASP A 392 9.77 8.77 38.49
C ASP A 392 8.76 7.60 38.51
N ALA A 393 8.62 6.86 37.42
CA ALA A 393 7.76 5.68 37.34
C ALA A 393 8.22 4.55 38.28
N ILE A 394 9.53 4.31 38.37
CA ILE A 394 10.12 3.33 39.31
C ILE A 394 9.89 3.76 40.76
N SER A 395 10.03 5.05 41.06
CA SER A 395 9.76 5.59 42.39
C SER A 395 8.29 5.41 42.80
N PHE A 396 7.37 5.57 41.83
CA PHE A 396 5.95 5.30 42.02
C PHE A 396 5.71 3.81 42.32
N LEU A 397 6.35 2.91 41.57
CA LEU A 397 6.28 1.45 41.81
C LEU A 397 6.79 1.04 43.19
N ARG A 398 7.89 1.63 43.68
CA ARG A 398 8.41 1.35 45.03
C ARG A 398 7.43 1.72 46.15
N GLY A 399 6.52 2.66 45.88
CA GLY A 399 5.47 3.07 46.81
C GLY A 399 4.27 2.13 46.85
N LEU A 400 4.17 1.17 45.92
CA LEU A 400 3.08 0.19 45.88
C LEU A 400 3.43 -1.02 46.74
N SER A 401 2.46 -1.49 47.53
CA SER A 401 2.66 -2.64 48.43
C SER A 401 2.60 -3.98 47.71
N ASP A 402 1.79 -4.08 46.64
CA ASP A 402 1.62 -5.28 45.83
C ASP A 402 1.12 -4.88 44.44
N VAL A 403 1.29 -5.77 43.44
CA VAL A 403 0.88 -5.56 42.05
C VAL A 403 0.06 -6.76 41.59
N SER A 404 -1.12 -6.51 41.02
CA SER A 404 -1.99 -7.57 40.51
C SER A 404 -1.60 -7.99 39.09
N GLU A 405 -2.07 -9.15 38.64
CA GLU A 405 -1.92 -9.61 37.24
C GLU A 405 -2.59 -8.66 36.22
N SER A 406 -3.43 -7.70 36.67
CA SER A 406 -4.03 -6.69 35.79
C SER A 406 -3.20 -5.41 35.64
N ASP A 407 -2.12 -5.27 36.41
CA ASP A 407 -1.29 -4.05 36.47
C ASP A 407 -0.04 -4.13 35.58
N TYR A 408 0.26 -5.31 35.02
CA TYR A 408 1.36 -5.54 34.09
C TYR A 408 0.94 -6.53 33.00
N ASP A 409 1.67 -6.52 31.90
CA ASP A 409 1.51 -7.47 30.81
C ASP A 409 2.87 -7.80 30.19
N GLU A 410 2.91 -8.81 29.33
CA GLU A 410 4.16 -9.26 28.70
C GLU A 410 4.85 -8.12 27.92
N SER A 411 4.11 -7.27 27.21
CA SER A 411 4.72 -6.17 26.45
C SER A 411 5.42 -5.14 27.35
N LEU A 412 4.86 -4.85 28.53
CA LEU A 412 5.49 -3.98 29.51
C LEU A 412 6.77 -4.60 30.07
N LEU A 413 6.75 -5.89 30.41
CA LEU A 413 7.92 -6.60 30.93
C LEU A 413 9.04 -6.65 29.90
N GLU A 414 8.72 -6.97 28.65
CA GLU A 414 9.66 -6.93 27.53
C GLU A 414 10.27 -5.53 27.36
N ARG A 415 9.43 -4.48 27.41
CA ARG A 415 9.90 -3.09 27.31
C ARG A 415 10.89 -2.72 28.42
N ILE A 416 10.66 -3.18 29.65
CA ILE A 416 11.57 -2.95 30.77
C ILE A 416 12.93 -3.64 30.55
N LEU A 417 12.92 -4.86 29.99
CA LEU A 417 14.15 -5.60 29.65
C LEU A 417 14.91 -4.92 28.52
N VAL A 418 14.23 -4.47 27.47
CA VAL A 418 14.81 -3.71 26.35
C VAL A 418 15.49 -2.42 26.83
N LEU A 419 14.96 -1.78 27.87
CA LEU A 419 15.56 -0.58 28.47
C LEU A 419 16.68 -0.89 29.48
N HIS A 420 17.01 -2.16 29.72
CA HIS A 420 17.98 -2.62 30.71
C HIS A 420 17.72 -2.11 32.14
N LEU A 421 16.45 -1.92 32.52
CA LEU A 421 16.06 -1.38 33.82
C LEU A 421 15.95 -2.43 34.93
N LEU A 422 16.29 -3.70 34.65
CA LEU A 422 16.21 -4.83 35.60
C LEU A 422 16.84 -4.52 36.98
N PRO A 423 18.02 -3.89 37.09
CA PRO A 423 18.61 -3.62 38.39
C PRO A 423 17.82 -2.63 39.24
N GLU A 424 17.18 -1.65 38.59
CA GLU A 424 16.39 -0.62 39.27
C GLU A 424 15.04 -1.18 39.78
N MET A 425 14.56 -2.27 39.15
CA MET A 425 13.34 -2.99 39.53
C MET A 425 13.50 -3.92 40.73
N THR A 426 14.73 -4.23 41.19
CA THR A 426 14.97 -5.13 42.35
C THR A 426 14.25 -4.72 43.64
N SER A 427 13.86 -3.45 43.74
CA SER A 427 13.17 -2.87 44.90
C SER A 427 11.68 -2.62 44.65
N THR A 428 11.14 -3.15 43.54
CA THR A 428 9.73 -2.97 43.15
C THR A 428 8.99 -4.31 43.15
N PRO A 429 7.66 -4.30 43.32
CA PRO A 429 6.83 -5.50 43.23
C PRO A 429 6.83 -6.17 41.85
N LEU A 430 7.35 -5.52 40.79
CA LEU A 430 7.46 -6.10 39.45
C LEU A 430 8.72 -6.97 39.25
N TYR A 431 9.63 -7.03 40.23
CA TYR A 431 10.87 -7.79 40.08
C TYR A 431 10.62 -9.29 39.84
N GLU A 432 9.74 -9.90 40.62
CA GLU A 432 9.44 -11.34 40.50
C GLU A 432 8.74 -11.68 39.17
N PRO A 433 7.68 -10.96 38.74
CA PRO A 433 7.12 -11.14 37.39
C PRO A 433 8.13 -10.97 36.26
N LEU A 434 9.04 -9.99 36.36
CA LEU A 434 10.05 -9.73 35.35
C LEU A 434 11.06 -10.87 35.24
N VAL A 435 11.51 -11.40 36.38
CA VAL A 435 12.39 -12.58 36.42
C VAL A 435 11.68 -13.81 35.88
N ALA A 436 10.40 -14.03 36.24
CA ALA A 436 9.62 -15.14 35.71
C ALA A 436 9.47 -15.07 34.18
N HIS A 437 9.22 -13.87 33.63
CA HIS A 437 9.10 -13.66 32.18
C HIS A 437 10.43 -13.85 31.45
N LEU A 438 11.54 -13.34 32.01
CA LEU A 438 12.90 -13.60 31.51
C LEU A 438 13.20 -15.12 31.48
N MET A 439 12.84 -15.83 32.54
CA MET A 439 13.05 -17.26 32.66
C MET A 439 12.17 -18.10 31.72
N ALA A 440 10.96 -17.63 31.40
CA ALA A 440 10.07 -18.28 30.44
C ALA A 440 10.60 -18.17 29.01
N ASN A 441 11.26 -17.05 28.67
CA ASN A 441 11.74 -16.74 27.31
C ASN A 441 13.25 -16.92 27.10
N ARG A 442 13.95 -17.53 28.06
CA ARG A 442 15.42 -17.72 28.05
C ARG A 442 15.99 -18.51 26.86
N ASP A 443 15.15 -19.28 26.15
CA ASP A 443 15.56 -20.06 24.98
C ASP A 443 15.36 -19.26 23.67
N SER A 444 14.89 -18.02 23.76
CA SER A 444 14.75 -17.09 22.64
C SER A 444 16.11 -16.57 22.18
N ALA A 445 16.28 -16.39 20.86
CA ALA A 445 17.51 -15.82 20.27
C ALA A 445 17.57 -14.28 20.40
N VAL A 446 16.66 -13.67 21.14
CA VAL A 446 16.53 -12.22 21.27
C VAL A 446 17.35 -11.71 22.46
N GLU A 447 18.20 -10.71 22.20
CA GLU A 447 19.24 -10.22 23.11
C GLU A 447 18.72 -9.80 24.50
N HIS A 448 17.57 -9.14 24.58
CA HIS A 448 17.01 -8.68 25.87
C HIS A 448 16.49 -9.82 26.76
N PHE A 449 16.39 -11.05 26.25
CA PHE A 449 16.12 -12.25 27.05
C PHE A 449 17.40 -13.01 27.46
N ASP A 450 18.58 -12.52 27.08
CA ASP A 450 19.84 -13.13 27.48
C ASP A 450 20.04 -13.00 29.00
N VAL A 451 20.04 -14.15 29.64
CA VAL A 451 20.14 -14.24 31.09
C VAL A 451 21.54 -13.90 31.58
N ASP A 452 22.59 -14.17 30.80
CA ASP A 452 23.96 -13.81 31.19
C ASP A 452 24.14 -12.29 31.17
N LEU A 453 23.57 -11.58 30.19
CA LEU A 453 23.52 -10.11 30.17
C LEU A 453 22.71 -9.54 31.34
N ALA A 454 21.57 -10.17 31.66
CA ALA A 454 20.77 -9.77 32.82
C ALA A 454 21.53 -9.94 34.15
N ILE A 455 22.27 -11.04 34.31
CA ILE A 455 23.13 -11.28 35.48
C ILE A 455 24.26 -10.27 35.56
N GLN A 456 24.90 -9.95 34.43
CA GLN A 456 25.94 -8.94 34.36
C GLN A 456 25.41 -7.56 34.80
N SER A 457 24.25 -7.15 34.27
CA SER A 457 23.63 -5.86 34.62
C SER A 457 23.32 -5.73 36.12
N LEU A 458 22.95 -6.83 36.79
CA LEU A 458 22.70 -6.87 38.23
C LEU A 458 24.00 -6.78 39.04
N LEU A 459 25.07 -7.41 38.57
CA LEU A 459 26.39 -7.34 39.21
C LEU A 459 27.01 -5.95 39.10
N ASP A 460 26.91 -5.33 37.93
CA ASP A 460 27.37 -3.96 37.67
C ASP A 460 26.65 -2.93 38.56
N ALA A 461 25.42 -3.24 38.99
CA ALA A 461 24.61 -2.42 39.89
C ALA A 461 24.74 -2.79 41.39
N ASP A 462 25.76 -3.57 41.77
CA ASP A 462 26.01 -4.09 43.14
C ASP A 462 24.90 -4.99 43.73
N LYS A 463 24.00 -5.53 42.88
CA LYS A 463 22.90 -6.44 43.26
C LYS A 463 23.33 -7.91 43.23
N THR A 464 24.37 -8.22 44.01
CA THR A 464 25.04 -9.54 43.99
C THR A 464 24.17 -10.70 44.50
N ALA A 465 23.25 -10.45 45.44
CA ALA A 465 22.37 -11.49 45.98
C ALA A 465 21.26 -11.86 44.98
N GLU A 466 20.74 -10.87 44.27
CA GLU A 466 19.73 -10.96 43.23
C GLU A 466 20.29 -11.66 41.98
N ALA A 467 21.47 -11.24 41.51
CA ALA A 467 22.22 -11.93 40.46
C ALA A 467 22.48 -13.41 40.80
N GLY A 468 22.88 -13.67 42.05
CA GLY A 468 23.08 -15.03 42.55
C GLY A 468 21.81 -15.87 42.58
N THR A 469 20.67 -15.25 42.87
CA THR A 469 19.36 -15.93 42.90
C THR A 469 18.89 -16.28 41.50
N LEU A 470 19.03 -15.36 40.55
CA LEU A 470 18.75 -15.61 39.13
C LEU A 470 19.61 -16.76 38.58
N LEU A 471 20.92 -16.76 38.88
CA LEU A 471 21.85 -17.83 38.51
C LEU A 471 21.44 -19.22 39.03
N LEU A 472 20.94 -19.29 40.27
CA LEU A 472 20.47 -20.55 40.87
C LEU A 472 19.17 -21.03 40.21
N GLN A 473 18.28 -20.10 39.83
CA GLN A 473 17.06 -20.41 39.07
C GLN A 473 17.38 -20.91 37.65
N CYS A 474 18.35 -20.30 36.95
CA CYS A 474 18.84 -20.79 35.65
C CYS A 474 19.33 -22.23 35.71
N ARG A 475 20.06 -22.55 36.78
CA ARG A 475 20.61 -23.89 37.04
C ARG A 475 19.59 -24.89 37.58
N ARG A 476 18.31 -24.50 37.71
CA ARG A 476 17.20 -25.32 38.23
C ARG A 476 17.53 -25.93 39.61
N VAL A 477 18.23 -25.17 40.46
CA VAL A 477 18.53 -25.60 41.84
C VAL A 477 17.24 -25.62 42.65
N HIS A 478 17.00 -26.70 43.40
CA HIS A 478 15.77 -26.85 44.18
C HIS A 478 15.60 -25.69 45.17
N PRO A 479 14.39 -25.11 45.37
CA PRO A 479 14.17 -23.94 46.22
C PRO A 479 14.73 -24.06 47.64
N ALA A 480 14.65 -25.27 48.24
CA ALA A 480 15.22 -25.56 49.56
C ALA A 480 16.76 -25.42 49.65
N LEU A 481 17.46 -25.43 48.52
CA LEU A 481 18.92 -25.25 48.41
C LEU A 481 19.30 -23.84 47.94
N SER A 482 18.32 -23.02 47.55
CA SER A 482 18.50 -21.64 47.09
C SER A 482 18.58 -20.66 48.27
N THR A 483 19.56 -20.86 49.14
CA THR A 483 19.79 -19.99 50.31
C THR A 483 20.60 -18.74 49.94
N PHE A 484 20.49 -17.67 50.74
CA PHE A 484 21.25 -16.43 50.53
C PHE A 484 22.77 -16.64 50.40
N SER A 485 23.33 -17.56 51.20
CA SER A 485 24.76 -17.92 51.13
C SER A 485 25.11 -18.69 49.85
N ALA A 486 24.19 -19.50 49.32
CA ALA A 486 24.34 -20.18 48.04
C ALA A 486 24.29 -19.19 46.87
N ALA A 487 23.39 -18.20 46.92
CA ALA A 487 23.26 -17.16 45.90
C ALA A 487 24.55 -16.31 45.80
N LEU A 488 25.06 -15.82 46.94
CA LEU A 488 26.32 -15.07 46.98
C LEU A 488 27.52 -15.88 46.49
N LYS A 489 27.58 -17.18 46.81
CA LYS A 489 28.64 -18.06 46.34
C LYS A 489 28.55 -18.27 44.83
N ALA A 490 27.34 -18.44 44.28
CA ALA A 490 27.11 -18.61 42.85
C ALA A 490 27.50 -17.36 42.06
N ALA A 491 27.11 -16.17 42.53
CA ALA A 491 27.47 -14.88 41.92
C ALA A 491 29.00 -14.68 41.90
N ARG A 492 29.70 -14.91 43.02
CA ARG A 492 31.17 -14.79 43.09
C ARG A 492 31.90 -15.78 42.18
N GLN A 493 31.36 -16.99 42.01
CA GLN A 493 31.92 -17.98 41.09
C GLN A 493 31.69 -17.64 39.62
N TRP A 494 30.66 -16.85 39.31
CA TRP A 494 30.38 -16.38 37.96
C TRP A 494 31.32 -15.24 37.56
N VAL A 495 31.51 -14.24 38.44
CA VAL A 495 32.48 -13.15 38.23
C VAL A 495 33.90 -13.69 38.01
N GLY A 496 34.30 -14.70 38.79
CA GLY A 496 35.62 -15.34 38.62
C GLY A 496 35.78 -16.19 37.35
N ARG A 497 34.74 -16.38 36.53
CA ARG A 497 34.78 -17.07 35.23
C ARG A 497 34.75 -16.12 34.04
N THR A 498 34.26 -14.89 34.20
CA THR A 498 34.20 -13.87 33.14
C THR A 498 35.50 -13.07 33.04
N ASP A 499 36.30 -13.01 34.11
CA ASP A 499 37.61 -12.33 34.17
C ASP A 499 38.80 -13.20 33.66
N SER A 500 38.52 -14.40 33.14
CA SER A 500 39.49 -15.39 32.65
C SER A 500 39.16 -15.82 31.23
#